data_AF-A0A1Z9YYY6-F1
#
_entry.id   AF-A0A1Z9YYY6-F1
#
_cell.length_a   1.000
_cell.length_b   1.000
_cell.length_c   1.000
_cell.angle_alpha   90.00
_cell.angle_beta   90.00
_cell.angle_gamma   90.00
#
_symmetry.space_group_name_H-M   'P 1'
#
loop_
_entity.id
_entity.type
_entity.pdbx_description
1 polymer ?
#
loop_
_entity_poly.entity_id
_entity_poly.type
_entity_poly.pdbx_seq_one_letter_code
_entity_poly.pdbx_strand_id
1 'polypeptide(L)'
;MAKTEVYQIRLDSEEKKQAFAVFKQLGLTPAQAIRMFFRQVVLTQSIPFNIENKATFTPIPERENVPEENHQDLFLELDQILNSKQQ
;
A
#
# COMPACT_ATOMS: atom_id res chain seq x y z
N MET A 1 26.10 23.94 1.36
CA MET A 1 25.12 23.94 0.25
C MET A 1 24.69 22.50 0.03
N ALA A 2 23.39 22.20 -0.07
CA ALA A 2 22.94 20.84 -0.35
C ALA A 2 23.24 20.48 -1.83
N LYS A 3 23.87 19.33 -2.06
CA LYS A 3 24.11 18.81 -3.41
C LYS A 3 22.77 18.51 -4.07
N THR A 4 22.50 19.12 -5.23
CA THR A 4 21.26 18.93 -5.99
C THR A 4 21.60 18.16 -7.26
N GLU A 5 20.89 17.06 -7.50
CA GLU A 5 21.02 16.23 -8.70
C GLU A 5 19.75 16.35 -9.54
N VAL A 6 19.88 16.23 -10.86
CA VAL A 6 18.76 16.31 -11.81
C VAL A 6 18.28 14.91 -12.17
N TYR A 7 16.97 14.66 -12.05
CA TYR A 7 16.32 13.42 -12.48
C TYR A 7 15.42 13.70 -13.68
N GLN A 8 15.64 12.96 -14.78
CA GLN A 8 14.86 13.09 -16.01
C GLN A 8 13.98 11.86 -16.21
N ILE A 9 12.69 12.08 -16.46
CA ILE A 9 11.69 11.02 -16.69
C ILE A 9 11.11 11.21 -18.09
N ARG A 10 11.03 10.13 -18.87
CA ARG A 10 10.29 10.09 -20.13
C ARG A 10 8.84 9.70 -19.85
N LEU A 11 7.90 10.47 -20.36
CA LEU A 11 6.46 10.29 -20.19
C LEU A 11 5.79 10.36 -21.56
N ASP A 12 4.68 9.65 -21.73
CA ASP A 12 3.83 9.85 -22.89
C ASP A 12 3.20 11.26 -22.87
N SER A 13 2.87 11.79 -24.05
CA SER A 13 2.31 13.13 -24.18
C SER A 13 0.96 13.28 -23.49
N GLU A 14 0.10 12.27 -23.57
CA GLU A 14 -1.23 12.30 -22.96
C GLU A 14 -1.14 12.10 -21.44
N GLU A 15 -0.33 11.13 -21.00
CA GLU A 15 -0.07 10.88 -19.57
C GLU A 15 0.47 12.14 -18.88
N LYS A 16 1.43 12.82 -19.49
CA LYS A 16 1.98 14.09 -19.00
C LYS A 16 0.89 15.14 -18.84
N LYS A 17 0.03 15.31 -19.85
CA LYS A 17 -1.03 16.32 -19.84
C LYS A 17 -2.03 16.07 -18.72
N GLN A 18 -2.46 14.81 -18.55
CA GLN A 18 -3.41 14.41 -17.52
C GLN A 18 -2.83 14.59 -16.11
N ALA A 19 -1.63 14.07 -15.87
CA ALA A 19 -0.97 14.18 -14.55
C ALA A 19 -0.75 15.66 -14.15
N PHE A 20 -0.33 16.50 -15.10
CA PHE A 20 -0.07 17.92 -14.82
C PHE A 20 -1.36 18.70 -14.52
N ALA A 21 -2.48 18.33 -15.16
CA ALA A 21 -3.78 18.91 -14.85
C ALA A 21 -4.21 18.60 -13.41
N VAL A 22 -4.03 17.35 -12.97
CA VAL A 22 -4.32 16.93 -11.59
C VAL A 22 -3.43 17.68 -10.59
N PHE A 23 -2.12 17.73 -10.82
CA PHE A 23 -1.22 18.47 -9.93
C PHE A 23 -1.60 19.95 -9.82
N LYS A 24 -1.97 20.58 -10.94
CA LYS A 24 -2.43 21.97 -10.96
C LYS A 24 -3.70 22.18 -10.13
N GLN A 25 -4.67 21.26 -10.22
CA GLN A 25 -5.88 21.31 -9.39
C GLN A 25 -5.57 21.20 -7.89
N LEU A 26 -4.54 20.43 -7.54
CA LEU A 26 -4.05 20.29 -6.16
C LEU A 26 -3.13 21.44 -5.72
N GLY A 27 -2.87 22.44 -6.57
CA GLY A 27 -1.96 23.54 -6.26
C GLY A 27 -0.48 23.14 -6.19
N LEU A 28 -0.11 22.01 -6.82
CA LEU A 28 1.25 21.46 -6.80
C LEU A 28 1.92 21.64 -8.16
N THR A 29 3.21 21.93 -8.13
CA THR A 29 4.06 21.77 -9.32
C THR A 29 4.45 20.29 -9.49
N PRO A 30 4.69 19.82 -10.72
CA PRO A 30 5.17 18.45 -10.97
C PRO A 30 6.43 18.11 -10.17
N ALA A 31 7.37 19.04 -10.07
CA ALA A 31 8.60 18.85 -9.29
C ALA A 31 8.32 18.66 -7.79
N GLN A 32 7.36 19.38 -7.23
CA GLN A 32 6.93 19.21 -5.83
C GLN A 32 6.30 17.83 -5.63
N ALA A 33 5.39 17.41 -6.52
CA ALA A 33 4.72 16.12 -6.43
C ALA A 33 5.73 14.95 -6.48
N ILE A 34 6.66 14.97 -7.43
CA ILE A 34 7.71 13.95 -7.55
C ILE A 34 8.65 13.97 -6.33
N ARG A 35 8.99 15.15 -5.81
CA ARG A 35 9.79 15.26 -4.58
C ARG A 35 9.06 14.70 -3.37
N MET A 36 7.74 14.89 -3.27
CA MET A 36 6.92 14.30 -2.22
C MET A 36 6.89 12.77 -2.33
N PHE A 37 6.74 12.24 -3.53
CA PHE A 37 6.84 10.80 -3.78
C PHE A 37 8.17 10.23 -3.26
N PHE A 38 9.31 10.82 -3.64
CA PHE A 38 10.61 10.34 -3.17
C PHE A 38 10.76 10.44 -1.65
N ARG A 39 10.25 11.52 -1.03
CA ARG A 39 10.25 11.65 0.42
C ARG A 39 9.46 10.52 1.07
N GLN A 40 8.28 10.20 0.55
CA GLN A 40 7.46 9.14 1.12
C GLN A 40 8.16 7.79 0.99
N VAL A 41 8.76 7.49 -0.17
CA VAL A 41 9.54 6.26 -0.36
C VAL A 41 10.68 6.14 0.64
N VAL A 42 11.41 7.22 0.90
CA VAL A 42 12.51 7.23 1.88
C VAL A 42 11.98 7.08 3.31
N LEU A 43 10.86 7.72 3.64
CA LEU A 43 10.27 7.67 4.97
C LEU A 43 9.69 6.30 5.32
N THR A 44 8.98 5.67 4.39
CA THR A 44 8.27 4.40 4.63
C THR A 44 9.06 3.17 4.18
N GLN A 45 10.16 3.37 3.47
CA GLN A 45 10.93 2.28 2.82
C GLN A 45 10.04 1.41 1.93
N SER A 46 9.01 2.01 1.33
CA SER A 46 7.99 1.32 0.53
C SER A 46 7.46 2.22 -0.58
N ILE A 47 6.76 1.63 -1.55
CA ILE A 47 6.09 2.41 -2.59
C ILE A 47 4.79 3.00 -2.01
N PRO A 48 4.54 4.32 -2.13
CA PRO A 48 3.42 5.02 -1.50
C PRO A 48 2.09 4.88 -2.24
N PHE A 49 1.85 3.71 -2.82
CA PHE A 49 0.59 3.29 -3.41
C PHE A 49 0.60 1.77 -3.54
N ASN A 50 -0.59 1.17 -3.58
CA ASN A 50 -0.71 -0.28 -3.73
C ASN A 50 -0.28 -0.69 -5.14
N ILE A 51 0.57 -1.71 -5.24
CA ILE A 51 0.98 -2.30 -6.54
C ILE A 51 0.16 -3.56 -6.74
N GLU A 52 -0.86 -3.47 -7.60
CA GLU A 52 -1.72 -4.60 -7.93
C GLU A 52 -1.34 -5.14 -9.31
N ASN A 53 -1.11 -6.45 -9.39
CA ASN A 53 -1.08 -7.14 -10.67
C ASN A 53 -2.54 -7.48 -11.02
N LYS A 54 -3.00 -7.09 -12.22
CA LYS A 54 -4.37 -7.34 -12.70
C LYS A 54 -4.80 -8.82 -12.63
N ALA A 55 -3.86 -9.75 -12.47
CA ALA A 55 -4.12 -11.17 -12.31
C ALA A 55 -4.65 -11.58 -10.92
N THR A 56 -4.49 -10.75 -9.87
CA THR A 56 -4.86 -11.09 -8.49
C THR A 56 -6.10 -10.35 -8.03
N PHE A 57 -7.07 -10.12 -8.92
CA PHE A 57 -8.44 -9.86 -8.49
C PHE A 57 -9.09 -11.20 -8.19
N THR A 58 -8.74 -11.82 -7.06
CA THR A 58 -9.70 -12.68 -6.38
C THR A 58 -10.62 -11.72 -5.66
N PRO A 59 -11.91 -11.59 -6.05
CA PRO A 59 -12.88 -10.95 -5.18
C PRO A 59 -12.70 -11.59 -3.81
N ILE A 60 -12.47 -10.79 -2.77
CA ILE A 60 -12.60 -11.30 -1.41
C ILE A 60 -14.01 -11.88 -1.40
N PRO A 61 -14.21 -13.21 -1.23
CA PRO A 61 -15.55 -13.73 -1.09
C PRO A 61 -16.16 -12.93 0.05
N GLU A 62 -17.24 -12.20 -0.24
CA GLU A 62 -18.06 -11.56 0.77
C GLU A 62 -18.20 -12.57 1.89
N ARG A 63 -17.77 -12.21 3.10
CA ARG A 63 -17.73 -13.12 4.26
C ARG A 63 -19.02 -13.92 4.24
N GLU A 64 -18.92 -15.18 3.83
CA GLU A 64 -20.01 -16.12 3.93
C GLU A 64 -20.38 -16.09 5.40
N ASN A 65 -21.67 -15.86 5.69
CA ASN A 65 -22.17 -15.77 7.06
C ASN A 65 -21.77 -17.05 7.78
N VAL A 66 -20.62 -17.02 8.47
CA VAL A 66 -20.15 -18.12 9.28
C VAL A 66 -21.19 -18.20 10.40
N PRO A 67 -21.92 -19.31 10.54
CA PRO A 67 -22.74 -19.51 11.73
C PRO A 67 -21.82 -19.28 12.93
N GLU A 68 -22.33 -18.61 13.98
CA GLU A 68 -21.59 -18.47 15.24
C GLU A 68 -21.37 -19.87 15.83
N GLU A 69 -20.35 -20.58 15.34
CA GLU A 69 -19.85 -21.79 15.96
C GLU A 69 -19.16 -21.38 17.25
N ASN A 70 -19.53 -22.05 18.33
CA ASN A 70 -19.14 -21.76 19.69
C ASN A 70 -17.60 -21.72 19.80
N HIS A 71 -17.02 -20.52 19.71
CA HIS A 71 -15.57 -20.30 19.66
C HIS A 71 -14.82 -20.74 20.93
N GLN A 72 -15.54 -21.24 21.95
CA GLN A 72 -14.97 -21.74 23.19
C GLN A 72 -14.03 -22.93 22.97
N ASP A 73 -14.33 -23.80 22.02
CA ASP A 73 -13.52 -24.99 21.75
C ASP A 73 -12.14 -24.65 21.17
N LEU A 74 -12.05 -23.56 20.38
CA LEU A 74 -10.79 -23.08 19.81
C LEU A 74 -9.86 -22.52 20.88
N PHE A 75 -10.41 -21.81 21.88
CA PHE A 75 -9.61 -21.25 22.98
C PHE A 75 -9.09 -22.35 23.91
N LEU A 76 -9.88 -23.39 24.18
CA LEU A 76 -9.47 -24.53 25.00
C LEU A 76 -8.30 -25.31 24.36
N GLU A 77 -8.33 -25.47 23.03
CA GLU A 77 -7.25 -26.12 22.30
C GLU A 77 -5.95 -25.28 22.33
N LEU A 78 -6.06 -23.95 22.21
CA LEU A 78 -4.91 -23.05 22.31
C LEU A 78 -4.27 -23.07 23.71
N ASP A 79 -5.08 -23.09 24.77
CA ASP A 79 -4.58 -23.18 26.15
C ASP A 79 -3.87 -24.52 26.41
N GLN A 80 -4.38 -25.63 25.85
CA GLN A 80 -3.69 -26.92 25.91
C GLN A 80 -2.35 -26.90 25.17
N ILE A 81 -2.29 -26.28 23.99
CA ILE A 81 -1.04 -26.17 23.21
C ILE A 81 -0.03 -25.28 23.94
N LEU A 82 -0.45 -24.17 24.53
CA LEU A 82 0.42 -23.26 25.28
C LEU A 82 0.98 -23.93 26.54
N ASN A 83 0.15 -24.67 27.27
CA ASN A 83 0.55 -25.35 28.50
C ASN A 83 1.34 -26.65 28.25
N SER A 84 1.17 -27.30 27.11
CA SER A 84 1.96 -28.51 26.75
C SER A 84 3.42 -28.19 26.38
N LYS A 85 3.75 -26.94 26.05
CA LYS A 85 5.13 -26.51 25.73
C LYS A 85 5.95 -26.02 26.94
N GLN A 86 5.42 -26.18 28.16
CA GLN A 86 6.08 -25.76 29.42
C GLN A 86 6.53 -26.94 30.30
N GLN A 87 6.59 -28.18 29.78
CA GLN A 87 7.30 -29.31 30.40
C GLN A 87 8.48 -29.77 29.55
#